data_AF-A0AAW5EY67-F1
#
_entry.id   AF-A0AAW5EY67-F1
#
_cell.length_a   1.000
_cell.length_b   1.000
_cell.length_c   1.000
_cell.angle_alpha   90.00
_cell.angle_beta   90.00
_cell.angle_gamma   90.00
#
_symmetry.space_group_name_H-M   'P 1'
#
loop_
_entity.id
_entity.type
_entity.pdbx_description
1 polymer ?
#
loop_
_entity_poly.entity_id
_entity_poly.type
_entity_poly.pdbx_seq_one_letter_code
_entity_poly.pdbx_strand_id
1 'polypeptide(L)' 'MSGTLTTLAEEYLQGSFRGIPFSVMGSGGGNGRNFQIHRCPFRKQPWAEDLGRAPRTYRIRAFLI' A
#
# COMPACT_ATOMS: atom_id res chain seq x y z
N MET A 1 -0.87 31.22 15.38
CA MET A 1 -0.39 29.85 15.08
C MET A 1 -0.56 29.64 13.59
N SER A 2 0.53 29.28 12.90
CA SER A 2 0.70 29.31 11.44
C SER A 2 -0.37 28.52 10.68
N GLY A 3 -1.36 29.20 10.10
CA GLY A 3 -2.49 28.59 9.39
C GLY A 3 -2.17 28.09 7.97
N THR A 4 -0.96 28.31 7.48
CA THR A 4 -0.57 27.95 6.09
C THR A 4 -0.58 26.45 5.84
N LEU A 5 -0.15 25.62 6.80
CA LEU A 5 -0.15 24.16 6.65
C LEU A 5 -1.57 23.58 6.67
N THR A 6 -2.46 24.18 7.46
CA THR A 6 -3.85 23.74 7.55
C THR A 6 -4.61 24.06 6.27
N THR A 7 -4.44 25.26 5.71
CA THR A 7 -5.06 25.64 4.42
C THR A 7 -4.56 24.77 3.26
N LEU A 8 -3.25 24.49 3.19
CA LEU A 8 -2.72 23.60 2.16
C LEU A 8 -3.23 22.16 2.34
N ALA A 9 -3.44 21.70 3.57
CA ALA A 9 -3.97 20.37 3.81
C ALA A 9 -5.41 20.21 3.31
N GLU A 10 -6.25 21.25 3.37
CA GLU A 10 -7.65 21.19 2.91
C GLU A 10 -7.79 20.79 1.43
N GLU A 11 -6.78 21.04 0.61
CA GLU A 11 -6.74 20.65 -0.81
C GLU A 11 -6.51 19.14 -1.03
N TYR A 12 -6.00 18.45 -0.01
CA TYR A 12 -5.67 17.03 -0.07
C TYR A 12 -6.72 16.18 0.65
N LEU A 13 -6.73 14.88 0.32
CA LEU A 13 -7.61 13.92 0.98
C LEU A 13 -7.22 13.78 2.46
N GLN A 14 -8.18 14.06 3.33
CA GLN A 14 -8.03 14.02 4.78
C GLN A 14 -8.23 12.60 5.32
N GLY A 15 -7.45 12.23 6.33
CA GLY A 15 -7.53 10.93 6.98
C GLY A 15 -7.12 10.97 8.46
N SER A 16 -7.40 9.88 9.16
CA SER A 16 -6.91 9.69 10.52
C SER A 16 -6.45 8.25 10.76
N PHE A 17 -5.41 8.09 11.57
CA PHE A 17 -4.91 6.78 11.99
C PHE A 17 -4.73 6.78 13.50
N ARG A 18 -5.47 5.92 14.20
CA ARG A 18 -5.49 5.86 15.67
C ARG A 18 -5.76 7.23 16.32
N GLY A 19 -6.63 8.04 15.70
CA GLY A 19 -7.00 9.37 16.18
C GLY A 19 -6.04 10.50 15.80
N ILE A 20 -4.92 10.22 15.12
CA ILE A 20 -3.99 11.24 14.64
C ILE A 20 -4.40 11.69 13.24
N PRO A 21 -4.71 12.97 13.00
CA PRO A 21 -5.08 13.49 11.69
C PRO A 21 -3.85 13.57 10.75
N PHE A 22 -4.07 13.31 9.47
CA PHE A 22 -3.06 13.44 8.43
C PHE A 22 -3.68 13.79 7.07
N SER A 23 -2.86 14.39 6.20
CA SER A 23 -3.24 14.68 4.81
C SER A 23 -2.51 13.77 3.82
N VAL A 24 -3.23 13.18 2.86
CA VAL A 24 -2.69 12.20 1.90
C VAL A 24 -2.09 12.90 0.68
N MET A 25 -0.79 12.74 0.46
CA MET A 25 -0.10 13.19 -0.76
C MET A 25 -0.17 12.16 -1.89
N GLY A 26 -0.34 10.88 -1.54
CA GLY A 26 -0.45 9.82 -2.54
C GLY A 26 -0.72 8.46 -1.92
N SER A 27 -1.33 7.59 -2.72
CA SER A 27 -1.64 6.22 -2.33
C SER A 27 -1.17 5.25 -3.40
N GLY A 28 -0.95 4.01 -2.98
CA GLY A 28 -0.59 2.92 -3.87
C GLY A 28 -0.81 1.59 -3.19
N GLY A 29 -0.54 0.51 -3.91
CA GLY A 29 -0.72 -0.81 -3.36
C GLY A 29 -0.38 -1.91 -4.36
N GLY A 30 -0.26 -3.12 -3.83
CA GLY A 30 -0.11 -4.32 -4.63
C GLY A 30 -1.45 -5.02 -4.83
N ASN A 31 -1.72 -5.41 -6.08
CA ASN A 31 -2.77 -6.35 -6.43
C ASN A 31 -2.16 -7.50 -7.26
N GLY A 32 -2.84 -8.65 -7.30
CA GLY A 32 -2.37 -9.77 -8.10
C GLY A 32 -2.81 -11.13 -7.58
N ARG A 33 -2.23 -12.17 -8.17
CA ARG A 33 -2.38 -13.57 -7.74
C ARG A 33 -1.27 -13.97 -6.78
N ASN A 34 -1.58 -14.90 -5.88
CA ASN A 34 -0.62 -15.44 -4.94
C ASN A 34 0.06 -16.66 -5.57
N PHE A 35 1.23 -16.47 -6.18
CA PHE A 35 2.00 -17.58 -6.75
C PHE A 35 3.07 -18.05 -5.77
N GLN A 36 3.09 -19.34 -5.47
CA GLN A 36 4.19 -19.98 -4.77
C GLN A 36 5.14 -20.60 -5.80
N ILE A 37 6.43 -20.28 -5.70
CA ILE A 37 7.44 -20.78 -6.64
C ILE A 37 8.14 -21.98 -6.02
N HIS A 38 7.97 -23.15 -6.62
CA HIS A 38 8.55 -24.41 -6.20
C HIS A 38 9.72 -24.79 -7.11
N ARG A 39 10.80 -25.28 -6.51
CA ARG A 39 11.90 -25.94 -7.23
C ARG A 39 11.84 -27.44 -6.95
N CYS A 40 11.46 -28.21 -7.96
CA CYS A 40 11.38 -29.67 -7.85
C CYS A 40 12.71 -30.31 -8.27
N PRO A 41 13.15 -31.40 -7.59
CA PRO A 41 14.26 -32.22 -8.06
C PRO A 41 14.03 -32.70 -9.49
N PHE A 42 15.12 -32.83 -10.26
CA PHE A 42 15.10 -33.28 -11.67
C PHE A 42 14.33 -32.39 -12.65
N ARG A 43 13.87 -31.21 -12.21
CA ARG A 43 13.23 -30.21 -13.08
C ARG A 43 14.10 -28.98 -13.21
N LYS A 44 14.41 -28.59 -14.44
CA LYS A 44 15.18 -27.36 -14.74
C LYS A 44 14.33 -26.09 -14.53
N GLN A 45 13.06 -26.14 -14.91
CA GLN A 45 12.17 -24.99 -14.84
C GLN A 45 11.47 -24.92 -13.47
N PRO A 46 11.45 -23.75 -12.78
CA PRO A 46 10.62 -23.56 -11.60
C PRO A 46 9.13 -23.73 -11.93
N TRP A 47 8.38 -24.26 -10.96
CA TRP A 47 6.93 -24.42 -11.05
C TRP A 47 6.24 -23.36 -10.20
N ALA A 48 5.34 -22.58 -10.81
CA ALA A 48 4.52 -21.62 -10.08
C ALA A 48 3.14 -22.25 -9.78
N GLU A 49 2.87 -22.49 -8.50
CA GLU A 49 1.55 -22.91 -8.01
C GLU A 49 0.69 -21.67 -7.73
N ASP A 50 -0.53 -21.64 -8.27
CA ASP A 50 -1.47 -20.54 -8.04
C ASP A 50 -2.32 -20.81 -6.80
N LEU A 51 -2.00 -20.12 -5.70
CA LEU A 51 -2.73 -20.21 -4.43
C LEU A 51 -3.95 -19.27 -4.38
N GLY A 52 -4.28 -18.61 -5.48
CA GLY A 52 -5.46 -17.77 -5.54
C GLY A 52 -5.12 -16.27 -5.60
N ARG A 53 -5.88 -15.47 -4.85
CA ARG A 53 -5.71 -14.01 -4.82
C ARG A 53 -4.65 -13.61 -3.79
N ALA A 54 -3.71 -12.75 -4.18
CA ALA A 54 -2.70 -12.22 -3.27
C ALA A 54 -3.31 -11.34 -2.16
N PRO A 55 -2.74 -11.36 -0.94
CA PRO A 55 -3.03 -10.34 0.07
C PRO A 55 -2.78 -8.95 -0.51
N ARG A 56 -3.74 -8.04 -0.31
CA ARG A 56 -3.61 -6.66 -0.79
C ARG A 56 -2.75 -5.87 0.17
N THR A 57 -1.75 -5.19 -0.37
CA THR A 57 -0.99 -4.20 0.38
C THR A 57 -1.47 -2.82 0.02
N TYR A 58 -1.74 -2.00 1.02
CA TYR A 58 -2.11 -0.60 0.85
C TYR A 58 -1.01 0.27 1.44
N ARG A 59 -0.55 1.25 0.68
CA ARG A 59 0.48 2.19 1.10
C ARG A 59 0.00 3.62 0.93
N ILE A 60 0.13 4.40 1.98
CA ILE A 60 -0.26 5.80 2.02
C ILE A 60 0.99 6.62 2.32
N ARG A 61 1.24 7.66 1.50
CA ARG A 61 2.21 8.71 1.78
C ARG A 61 1.42 9.94 2.22
N ALA A 62 1.72 10.42 3.42
CA ALA A 62 0.98 11.50 4.07
C ALA A 62 1.90 12.34 4.95
N PHE A 63 1.45 13.53 5.31
CA PHE A 63 2.05 14.38 6.35
C PHE A 63 1.04 14.63 7.47
N LEU A 64 1.54 14.89 8.67
CA LEU A 64 0.74 15.14 9.86
C LEU A 64 0.28 16.60 9.88
N ILE A 65 -0.95 16.84 10.36
CA ILE A 65 -1.57 18.16 10.46
C ILE A 65 -1.69 18.56 11.93
#